data_AF-A0A641MCX3-F1
#
_entry.id   AF-A0A641MCX3-F1
#
_cell.length_a   1.000
_cell.length_b   1.000
_cell.length_c   1.000
_cell.angle_alpha   90.00
_cell.angle_beta   90.00
_cell.angle_gamma   90.00
#
_symmetry.space_group_name_H-M   'P 1'
#
loop_
_entity.id
_entity.type
_entity.pdbx_description
1 polymer ?
#
loop_
_entity_poly.entity_id
_entity_poly.type
_entity_poly.pdbx_seq_one_letter_code
_entity_poly.pdbx_strand_id
1 'polypeptide(L)'
;MKNFKRIFLTMLGFICFGSLVAQHPSLQIKDGKVNYLIDERGNRVLDYSYCGYKSSGQDIPVVKNVVFVPWKEGDNSLRIQKAIDYASSLKPDVEGFRGAVLLDKGTFVLENDLYLHTSGVVLRGMDSHETVLLKKGVDRGALLYIEGIDDRTFVDTIDISSAYVPVNNRWLEVNSGCSLLKKDDRVLIVRPSTKEWIASVACTEYGGGISALGWKPGDIDIWWDRTVTGVIDGKIEIDSPLSMALDSRYAHSKLVSYTWKGRIENVGVENMTLISDYDKRYPKDE
;
A
#
# COMPACT_ATOMS: atom_id res chain seq x y z
N MET A 1 22.79 -63.28 55.74
CA MET A 1 21.49 -63.36 55.03
C MET A 1 20.97 -61.93 54.84
N LYS A 2 21.03 -61.39 53.62
CA LYS A 2 19.86 -61.06 52.76
C LYS A 2 18.90 -60.06 53.46
N ASN A 3 18.70 -58.82 53.01
CA ASN A 3 18.26 -58.41 51.67
C ASN A 3 18.45 -56.90 51.45
N PHE A 4 19.09 -56.52 50.34
CA PHE A 4 19.09 -55.18 49.78
C PHE A 4 17.84 -55.03 48.89
N LYS A 5 16.85 -54.22 49.29
CA LYS A 5 15.70 -53.91 48.42
C LYS A 5 16.14 -52.93 47.34
N ARG A 6 16.28 -53.40 46.10
CA ARG A 6 16.41 -52.53 44.91
C ARG A 6 15.05 -51.90 44.61
N ILE A 7 14.96 -50.58 44.72
CA ILE A 7 13.85 -49.79 44.17
C ILE A 7 14.19 -49.56 42.70
N PHE A 8 13.39 -50.15 41.80
CA PHE A 8 13.47 -49.92 40.37
C PHE A 8 12.61 -48.70 40.05
N LEU A 9 13.25 -47.54 39.85
CA LEU A 9 12.58 -46.34 39.35
C LEU A 9 12.57 -46.41 37.82
N THR A 10 11.49 -46.92 37.24
CA THR A 10 11.27 -46.89 35.79
C THR A 10 10.90 -45.46 35.40
N MET A 11 11.89 -44.73 34.86
CA MET A 11 11.65 -43.43 34.24
C MET A 11 11.06 -43.66 32.84
N LEU A 12 9.76 -43.39 32.67
CA LEU A 12 9.08 -43.47 31.38
C LEU A 12 9.37 -42.17 30.61
N GLY A 13 10.40 -42.19 29.77
CA GLY A 13 10.71 -41.08 28.87
C GLY A 13 9.67 -40.99 27.75
N PHE A 14 8.76 -40.01 27.84
CA PHE A 14 7.91 -39.62 26.73
C PHE A 14 8.77 -38.85 25.71
N ILE A 15 9.23 -39.53 24.67
CA ILE A 15 9.84 -38.88 23.51
C ILE A 15 8.68 -38.34 22.66
N CYS A 16 8.36 -37.05 22.83
CA CYS A 16 7.54 -36.32 21.86
C CYS A 16 8.32 -36.20 20.55
N PHE A 17 8.03 -37.06 19.58
CA PHE A 17 8.34 -36.80 18.18
C PHE A 17 7.42 -35.69 17.69
N GLY A 18 7.85 -34.44 17.83
CA GLY A 18 7.24 -33.33 17.10
C GLY A 18 7.54 -33.51 15.62
N SER A 19 6.54 -33.89 14.83
CA SER A 19 6.63 -33.84 13.37
C SER A 19 6.82 -32.38 12.97
N LEU A 20 8.06 -31.98 12.66
CA LEU A 20 8.31 -30.77 11.88
C LEU A 20 7.74 -31.03 10.48
N VAL A 21 6.46 -30.69 10.28
CA VAL A 21 5.87 -30.72 8.95
C VAL A 21 6.56 -29.60 8.17
N ALA A 22 7.34 -29.97 7.16
CA ALA A 22 7.89 -29.01 6.22
C ALA A 22 6.72 -28.20 5.63
N GLN A 23 6.85 -26.87 5.58
CA GLN A 23 5.86 -26.03 4.90
C GLN A 23 5.67 -26.57 3.48
N HIS A 24 4.43 -26.84 3.09
CA HIS A 24 4.12 -27.11 1.69
C HIS A 24 4.58 -25.89 0.87
N PRO A 25 5.29 -26.10 -0.25
CA PRO A 25 5.75 -24.99 -1.06
C PRO A 25 4.54 -24.20 -1.56
N SER A 26 4.58 -22.87 -1.51
CA SER A 26 3.52 -22.00 -2.03
C SER A 26 3.57 -21.82 -3.55
N LEU A 27 4.68 -22.25 -4.15
CA LEU A 27 4.99 -22.13 -5.57
C LEU A 27 5.67 -23.40 -6.08
N GLN A 28 5.39 -23.78 -7.32
CA GLN A 28 6.11 -24.83 -8.03
C GLN A 28 6.48 -24.36 -9.43
N ILE A 29 7.68 -24.68 -9.90
CA ILE A 29 8.04 -24.49 -11.31
C ILE A 29 7.79 -25.82 -12.04
N LYS A 30 6.93 -25.81 -13.05
CA LYS A 30 6.66 -26.97 -13.90
C LYS A 30 6.58 -26.50 -15.35
N ASP A 31 7.27 -27.20 -16.25
CA ASP A 31 7.27 -26.90 -17.69
C ASP A 31 7.64 -25.43 -18.00
N GLY A 32 8.58 -24.86 -17.23
CA GLY A 32 9.02 -23.46 -17.35
C GLY A 32 7.99 -22.43 -16.87
N LYS A 33 6.88 -22.86 -16.25
CA LYS A 33 5.82 -22.00 -15.72
C LYS A 33 5.79 -22.03 -14.20
N VAL A 34 5.46 -20.89 -13.61
CA VAL A 34 5.19 -20.77 -12.17
C VAL A 34 3.74 -21.20 -11.90
N ASN A 35 3.59 -22.28 -11.15
CA ASN A 35 2.32 -22.75 -10.62
C ASN A 35 2.17 -22.27 -9.18
N TYR A 36 1.08 -21.58 -8.91
CA TYR A 36 0.75 -21.07 -7.60
C TYR A 36 -0.10 -22.09 -6.85
N LEU A 37 0.36 -22.50 -5.68
CA LEU A 37 -0.35 -23.48 -4.86
C LEU A 37 -1.29 -22.78 -3.89
N ILE A 38 -2.43 -23.43 -3.66
CA ILE A 38 -3.44 -23.01 -2.69
C ILE A 38 -3.31 -23.93 -1.48
N ASP A 39 -3.22 -23.35 -0.28
CA ASP A 39 -3.15 -24.12 0.96
C ASP A 39 -4.53 -24.67 1.38
N GLU A 40 -4.56 -25.47 2.45
CA GLU A 40 -5.79 -26.09 2.96
C GLU A 40 -6.88 -25.09 3.38
N ARG A 41 -6.50 -23.83 3.66
CA ARG A 41 -7.43 -22.76 4.03
C ARG A 41 -7.81 -21.89 2.83
N GLY A 42 -7.30 -22.20 1.64
CA GLY A 42 -7.58 -21.44 0.42
C GLY A 42 -6.60 -20.30 0.15
N ASN A 43 -5.53 -20.14 0.94
CA ASN A 43 -4.57 -19.05 0.73
C ASN A 43 -3.67 -19.34 -0.47
N ARG A 44 -3.37 -18.29 -1.22
CA ARG A 44 -2.36 -18.30 -2.29
C ARG A 44 -1.33 -17.21 -2.01
N VAL A 45 -0.08 -17.41 -2.45
CA VAL A 45 0.93 -16.34 -2.40
C VAL A 45 0.44 -15.10 -3.17
N LEU A 46 0.83 -13.93 -2.67
CA LEU A 46 0.35 -12.64 -3.16
C LEU A 46 0.63 -12.41 -4.63
N ASP A 47 -0.37 -11.89 -5.32
CA ASP A 47 -0.29 -11.50 -6.72
C ASP A 47 0.09 -10.02 -6.86
N TYR A 48 1.38 -9.77 -7.05
CA TYR A 48 1.90 -8.42 -7.28
C TYR A 48 1.81 -7.99 -8.75
N SER A 49 1.20 -8.77 -9.65
CA SER A 49 1.04 -8.35 -11.05
C SER A 49 0.16 -7.10 -11.20
N TYR A 50 -0.69 -6.83 -10.22
CA TYR A 50 -1.51 -5.62 -10.13
C TYR A 50 -0.74 -4.38 -9.63
N CYS A 51 0.56 -4.50 -9.33
CA CYS A 51 1.40 -3.37 -8.91
C CYS A 51 1.98 -2.66 -10.13
N GLY A 52 1.30 -1.58 -10.55
CA GLY A 52 1.76 -0.78 -11.67
C GLY A 52 0.72 0.27 -12.05
N TYR A 53 1.06 1.08 -13.06
CA TYR A 53 0.15 2.08 -13.61
C TYR A 53 -1.16 1.40 -14.07
N LYS A 54 -2.30 1.90 -13.58
CA LYS A 54 -3.64 1.32 -13.81
C LYS A 54 -3.67 -0.20 -13.61
N SER A 55 -3.10 -0.65 -12.49
CA SER A 55 -3.00 -2.07 -12.12
C SER A 55 -2.20 -2.92 -13.11
N SER A 56 -1.16 -2.34 -13.72
CA SER A 56 -0.35 -2.93 -14.80
C SER A 56 -1.15 -3.27 -16.07
N GLY A 57 -2.38 -2.76 -16.19
CA GLY A 57 -3.24 -3.02 -17.35
C GLY A 57 -2.92 -2.12 -18.55
N GLN A 58 -2.07 -1.11 -18.37
CA GLN A 58 -1.72 -0.13 -19.40
C GLN A 58 -0.25 0.30 -19.25
N ASP A 59 0.38 0.63 -20.37
CA ASP A 59 1.68 1.28 -20.38
C ASP A 59 1.59 2.68 -19.76
N ILE A 60 2.70 3.14 -19.17
CA ILE A 60 2.79 4.51 -18.66
C ILE A 60 2.71 5.47 -19.86
N PRO A 61 1.76 6.42 -19.88
CA PRO A 61 1.52 7.27 -21.05
C PRO A 61 2.60 8.33 -21.21
N VAL A 62 2.93 8.65 -22.45
CA VAL A 62 3.82 9.76 -22.77
C VAL A 62 3.02 11.07 -22.84
N VAL A 63 2.98 11.79 -21.72
CA VAL A 63 2.27 13.08 -21.63
C VAL A 63 3.03 14.19 -22.36
N LYS A 64 2.33 15.05 -23.12
CA LYS A 64 2.94 16.17 -23.83
C LYS A 64 3.49 17.24 -22.87
N ASN A 65 4.69 17.75 -23.14
CA ASN A 65 5.24 18.90 -22.42
C ASN A 65 4.46 20.19 -22.76
N VAL A 66 4.05 20.92 -21.73
CA VAL A 66 3.32 22.19 -21.86
C VAL A 66 4.12 23.38 -21.35
N VAL A 67 5.10 23.15 -20.47
CA VAL A 67 6.04 24.17 -19.98
C VAL A 67 7.42 23.56 -19.88
N PHE A 68 8.43 24.35 -20.24
CA PHE A 68 9.83 24.05 -19.97
C PHE A 68 10.39 25.00 -18.92
N VAL A 69 11.06 24.46 -17.91
CA VAL A 69 11.69 25.21 -16.82
C VAL A 69 13.21 25.07 -16.96
N PRO A 70 13.90 26.06 -17.56
CA PRO A 70 15.36 26.06 -17.59
C PRO A 70 15.93 26.13 -16.18
N TRP A 71 17.03 25.42 -15.97
CA TRP A 71 17.77 25.47 -14.72
C TRP A 71 18.34 26.88 -14.48
N LYS A 72 18.33 27.30 -13.22
CA LYS A 72 18.95 28.54 -12.75
C LYS A 72 19.62 28.31 -11.41
N GLU A 73 20.70 29.03 -11.18
CA GLU A 73 21.34 29.12 -9.87
C GLU A 73 20.38 29.77 -8.84
N GLY A 74 20.46 29.29 -7.59
CA GLY A 74 19.62 29.76 -6.48
C GLY A 74 18.34 28.93 -6.27
N ASP A 75 17.42 29.47 -5.47
CA ASP A 75 16.14 28.84 -5.17
C ASP A 75 15.21 28.80 -6.40
N ASN A 76 14.76 27.59 -6.74
CA ASN A 76 13.87 27.32 -7.87
C ASN A 76 12.43 27.00 -7.45
N SER A 77 12.11 26.96 -6.15
CA SER A 77 10.81 26.52 -5.62
C SER A 77 9.65 27.27 -6.27
N LEU A 78 9.66 28.61 -6.20
CA LEU A 78 8.58 29.44 -6.77
C LEU A 78 8.48 29.29 -8.30
N ARG A 79 9.61 29.10 -8.98
CA ARG A 79 9.66 28.98 -10.44
C ARG A 79 9.00 27.69 -10.89
N ILE A 80 9.34 26.58 -10.24
CA ILE A 80 8.77 25.26 -10.54
C ILE A 80 7.30 25.22 -10.13
N GLN A 81 6.94 25.75 -8.94
CA GLN A 81 5.55 25.80 -8.51
C GLN A 81 4.67 26.58 -9.50
N LYS A 82 5.12 27.74 -9.99
CA LYS A 82 4.39 28.50 -11.03
C LYS A 82 4.19 27.72 -12.33
N ALA A 83 5.15 26.87 -12.72
CA ALA A 83 5.01 26.03 -13.89
C ALA A 83 3.98 24.91 -13.67
N ILE A 84 3.98 24.32 -12.47
CA ILE A 84 2.96 23.36 -12.03
C ILE A 84 1.57 24.00 -12.00
N ASP A 85 1.45 25.21 -11.44
CA ASP A 85 0.18 25.95 -11.36
C ASP A 85 -0.34 26.31 -12.76
N TYR A 86 0.56 26.70 -13.67
CA TYR A 86 0.20 26.90 -15.07
C TYR A 86 -0.33 25.62 -15.71
N ALA A 87 0.38 24.49 -15.57
CA ALA A 87 -0.09 23.21 -16.10
C ALA A 87 -1.45 22.80 -15.50
N SER A 88 -1.63 23.04 -14.21
CA SER A 88 -2.90 22.80 -13.48
C SER A 88 -4.06 23.64 -14.02
N SER A 89 -3.79 24.83 -14.56
CA SER A 89 -4.80 25.71 -15.16
C SER A 89 -5.29 25.26 -16.54
N LEU A 90 -4.54 24.40 -17.24
CA LEU A 90 -4.88 23.95 -18.58
C LEU A 90 -6.04 22.95 -18.55
N LYS A 91 -6.89 22.98 -19.57
CA LYS A 91 -7.96 21.99 -19.71
C LYS A 91 -7.35 20.59 -19.91
N PRO A 92 -7.83 19.54 -19.21
CA PRO A 92 -7.40 18.18 -19.47
C PRO A 92 -7.81 17.73 -20.87
N ASP A 93 -6.98 16.87 -21.47
CA ASP A 93 -7.28 16.16 -22.70
C ASP A 93 -8.27 14.99 -22.47
N VAL A 94 -8.51 14.20 -23.52
CA VAL A 94 -9.46 13.08 -23.49
C VAL A 94 -9.04 11.96 -22.53
N GLU A 95 -7.75 11.83 -22.25
CA GLU A 95 -7.18 10.86 -21.31
C GLU A 95 -7.07 11.43 -19.88
N GLY A 96 -7.48 12.69 -19.68
CA GLY A 96 -7.46 13.36 -18.38
C GLY A 96 -6.15 14.06 -18.04
N PHE A 97 -5.23 14.23 -18.99
CA PHE A 97 -3.95 14.93 -18.77
C PHE A 97 -4.02 16.39 -19.18
N ARG A 98 -3.47 17.27 -18.35
CA ARG A 98 -3.29 18.70 -18.60
C ARG A 98 -1.95 19.01 -19.23
N GLY A 99 -0.95 18.17 -18.96
CA GLY A 99 0.38 18.26 -19.56
C GLY A 99 1.52 18.01 -18.57
N ALA A 100 2.72 17.89 -19.13
CA ALA A 100 3.95 17.73 -18.37
C ALA A 100 4.71 19.07 -18.24
N VAL A 101 5.18 19.37 -17.03
CA VAL A 101 6.20 20.38 -16.76
C VAL A 101 7.56 19.72 -16.92
N LEU A 102 8.28 20.08 -17.98
CA LEU A 102 9.63 19.58 -18.24
C LEU A 102 10.65 20.47 -17.55
N LEU A 103 11.43 19.89 -16.64
CA LEU A 103 12.58 20.51 -16.01
C LEU A 103 13.83 20.19 -16.83
N ASP A 104 14.68 21.20 -17.01
CA ASP A 104 15.97 21.08 -17.68
C ASP A 104 16.95 20.16 -16.92
N LYS A 105 18.13 19.94 -17.51
CA LYS A 105 19.26 19.36 -16.80
C LYS A 105 19.81 20.36 -15.78
N GLY A 106 20.17 19.87 -14.60
CA GLY A 106 20.77 20.63 -13.51
C GLY A 106 20.25 20.20 -12.14
N THR A 107 20.88 20.74 -11.10
CA THR A 107 20.43 20.59 -9.71
C THR A 107 19.62 21.81 -9.30
N PHE A 108 18.30 21.66 -9.25
CA PHE A 108 17.38 22.68 -8.80
C PHE A 108 17.33 22.67 -7.27
N VAL A 109 17.90 23.70 -6.65
CA VAL A 109 17.80 23.92 -5.21
C VAL A 109 16.39 24.39 -4.89
N LEU A 110 15.77 23.78 -3.88
CA LEU A 110 14.42 24.10 -3.40
C LEU A 110 14.49 24.48 -1.92
N GLU A 111 14.20 25.73 -1.59
CA GLU A 111 14.03 26.19 -0.20
C GLU A 111 12.59 25.98 0.31
N ASN A 112 11.65 25.61 -0.57
CA ASN A 112 10.25 25.34 -0.21
C ASN A 112 9.73 24.09 -0.93
N ASP A 113 8.71 23.48 -0.34
CA ASP A 113 8.05 22.29 -0.87
C ASP A 113 7.28 22.59 -2.17
N LEU A 114 7.13 21.57 -3.02
CA LEU A 114 6.32 21.62 -4.24
C LEU A 114 5.00 20.88 -4.04
N TYR A 115 3.96 21.30 -4.77
CA TYR A 115 2.61 20.73 -4.65
C TYR A 115 2.02 20.38 -6.01
N LEU A 116 1.70 19.10 -6.20
CA LEU A 116 0.85 18.60 -7.29
C LEU A 116 -0.53 18.28 -6.73
N HIS A 117 -1.45 19.24 -6.79
CA HIS A 117 -2.78 19.16 -6.17
C HIS A 117 -3.93 19.12 -7.18
N THR A 118 -3.62 18.94 -8.46
CA THR A 118 -4.60 18.91 -9.55
C THR A 118 -4.38 17.69 -10.44
N SER A 119 -5.48 16.98 -10.78
CA SER A 119 -5.41 15.82 -11.68
C SER A 119 -4.82 16.16 -13.04
N GLY A 120 -4.09 15.20 -13.63
CA GLY A 120 -3.59 15.28 -15.00
C GLY A 120 -2.26 16.02 -15.18
N VAL A 121 -1.56 16.40 -14.10
CA VAL A 121 -0.29 17.13 -14.18
C VAL A 121 0.88 16.18 -13.96
N VAL A 122 1.88 16.25 -14.83
CA VAL A 122 3.13 15.48 -14.72
C VAL A 122 4.30 16.42 -14.47
N LEU A 123 5.14 16.12 -13.48
CA LEU A 123 6.44 16.75 -13.29
C LEU A 123 7.52 15.83 -13.87
N ARG A 124 8.25 16.30 -14.87
CA ARG A 124 9.18 15.49 -15.66
C ARG A 124 10.57 16.12 -15.67
N GLY A 125 11.60 15.33 -15.42
CA GLY A 125 12.99 15.71 -15.72
C GLY A 125 13.43 15.24 -17.11
N MET A 126 14.57 15.76 -17.57
CA MET A 126 15.15 15.32 -18.84
C MET A 126 15.80 13.94 -18.73
N ASP A 127 16.38 13.63 -17.57
CA ASP A 127 17.03 12.35 -17.26
C ASP A 127 17.15 12.18 -15.74
N SER A 128 17.06 10.94 -15.24
CA SER A 128 17.10 10.68 -13.80
C SER A 128 18.43 11.03 -13.14
N HIS A 129 19.53 11.09 -13.89
CA HIS A 129 20.87 11.44 -13.39
C HIS A 129 21.26 12.89 -13.67
N GLU A 130 20.60 13.55 -14.62
CA GLU A 130 20.94 14.92 -15.01
C GLU A 130 19.94 15.97 -14.51
N THR A 131 18.71 15.58 -14.15
CA THR A 131 17.74 16.46 -13.49
C THR A 131 17.59 16.07 -12.02
N VAL A 132 18.01 16.95 -11.12
CA VAL A 132 17.96 16.72 -9.67
C VAL A 132 17.16 17.82 -8.99
N LEU A 133 16.17 17.45 -8.17
CA LEU A 133 15.54 18.36 -7.20
C LEU A 133 16.19 18.15 -5.84
N LEU A 134 16.77 19.20 -5.28
CA LEU A 134 17.41 19.18 -3.97
C LEU A 134 16.62 20.06 -3.00
N LYS A 135 15.84 19.44 -2.10
CA LYS A 135 15.20 20.15 -1.00
C LYS A 135 16.24 20.53 0.05
N LYS A 136 16.28 21.81 0.42
CA LYS A 136 17.10 22.34 1.51
C LYS A 136 16.36 22.33 2.83
N GLY A 137 17.13 22.38 3.91
CA GLY A 137 16.63 22.35 5.28
C GLY A 137 16.79 20.99 5.94
N VAL A 138 16.42 20.95 7.22
CA VAL A 138 16.41 19.75 8.09
C VAL A 138 15.04 19.56 8.75
N ASP A 139 14.03 20.25 8.23
CA ASP A 139 12.65 20.09 8.65
C ASP A 139 12.06 18.78 8.09
N ARG A 140 10.94 18.35 8.67
CA ARG A 140 10.26 17.11 8.32
C ARG A 140 9.34 17.21 7.09
N GLY A 141 9.34 18.34 6.38
CA GLY A 141 8.53 18.54 5.19
C GLY A 141 9.01 17.70 4.02
N ALA A 142 8.07 17.17 3.23
CA ALA A 142 8.39 16.47 1.99
C ALA A 142 8.80 17.45 0.89
N LEU A 143 9.72 17.05 0.01
CA LEU A 143 10.10 17.83 -1.17
C LEU A 143 8.91 18.11 -2.09
N LEU A 144 8.04 17.12 -2.25
CA LEU A 144 6.90 17.15 -3.16
C LEU A 144 5.70 16.48 -2.51
N TYR A 145 4.61 17.24 -2.37
CA TYR A 145 3.31 16.72 -1.96
C TYR A 145 2.45 16.46 -3.20
N ILE A 146 1.89 15.24 -3.26
CA ILE A 146 0.91 14.85 -4.26
C ILE A 146 -0.41 14.62 -3.53
N GLU A 147 -1.16 15.71 -3.34
CA GLU A 147 -2.28 15.76 -2.41
C GLU A 147 -3.49 16.41 -3.05
N GLY A 148 -4.59 15.65 -3.09
CA GLY A 148 -5.90 16.20 -3.38
C GLY A 148 -6.53 16.82 -2.13
N ILE A 149 -7.84 17.07 -2.19
CA ILE A 149 -8.61 17.50 -1.02
C ILE A 149 -9.07 16.26 -0.26
N ASP A 150 -8.80 16.20 1.05
CA ASP A 150 -9.32 15.14 1.92
C ASP A 150 -10.79 15.40 2.31
N ASP A 151 -11.67 15.34 1.31
CA ASP A 151 -13.13 15.49 1.46
C ASP A 151 -13.86 14.15 1.36
N ARG A 152 -13.17 13.06 1.73
CA ARG A 152 -13.72 11.71 1.67
C ARG A 152 -14.88 11.55 2.65
N THR A 153 -16.01 11.07 2.14
CA THR A 153 -17.21 10.79 2.95
C THR A 153 -17.57 9.30 2.86
N PHE A 154 -17.69 8.64 4.01
CA PHE A 154 -18.26 7.29 4.07
C PHE A 154 -19.77 7.35 3.86
N VAL A 155 -20.30 6.40 3.10
CA VAL A 155 -21.73 6.36 2.71
C VAL A 155 -22.41 5.19 3.40
N ASP A 156 -22.07 3.96 3.03
CA ASP A 156 -22.64 2.75 3.61
C ASP A 156 -21.55 1.85 4.18
N THR A 157 -21.94 1.00 5.13
CA THR A 157 -21.10 -0.05 5.68
C THR A 157 -21.80 -1.39 5.52
N ILE A 158 -21.12 -2.35 4.92
CA ILE A 158 -21.60 -3.69 4.62
C ILE A 158 -20.68 -4.68 5.35
N ASP A 159 -21.28 -5.59 6.11
CA ASP A 159 -20.54 -6.59 6.85
C ASP A 159 -20.15 -7.76 5.93
N ILE A 160 -18.88 -8.17 6.03
CA ILE A 160 -18.38 -9.36 5.33
C ILE A 160 -18.78 -10.58 6.15
N SER A 161 -19.55 -11.49 5.54
CA SER A 161 -20.21 -12.57 6.27
C SER A 161 -19.40 -13.85 6.37
N SER A 162 -18.43 -14.06 5.47
CA SER A 162 -17.56 -15.23 5.51
C SER A 162 -16.72 -15.23 6.80
N ALA A 163 -16.69 -16.36 7.51
CA ALA A 163 -15.82 -16.52 8.68
C ALA A 163 -14.33 -16.44 8.31
N TYR A 164 -13.99 -16.81 7.07
CA TYR A 164 -12.64 -16.71 6.54
C TYR A 164 -12.66 -16.31 5.06
N VAL A 165 -11.91 -15.26 4.73
CA VAL A 165 -11.58 -14.86 3.36
C VAL A 165 -10.08 -15.10 3.18
N PRO A 166 -9.65 -15.98 2.27
CA PRO A 166 -8.24 -16.29 2.10
C PRO A 166 -7.40 -15.13 1.63
N VAL A 167 -6.10 -15.17 1.94
CA VAL A 167 -5.09 -14.30 1.30
C VAL A 167 -5.19 -14.48 -0.21
N ASN A 168 -5.04 -13.37 -0.93
CA ASN A 168 -5.09 -13.31 -2.37
C ASN A 168 -6.47 -13.59 -3.00
N ASN A 169 -7.56 -13.54 -2.20
CA ASN A 169 -8.92 -13.65 -2.70
C ASN A 169 -9.44 -12.30 -3.24
N ARG A 170 -10.33 -12.36 -4.24
CA ARG A 170 -11.03 -11.21 -4.85
C ARG A 170 -12.54 -11.22 -4.59
N TRP A 171 -13.06 -12.23 -3.90
CA TRP A 171 -14.49 -12.39 -3.65
C TRP A 171 -14.80 -12.21 -2.16
N LEU A 172 -15.77 -11.36 -1.86
CA LEU A 172 -16.27 -11.10 -0.51
C LEU A 172 -17.74 -11.46 -0.44
N GLU A 173 -18.11 -12.41 0.41
CA GLU A 173 -19.52 -12.73 0.66
C GLU A 173 -20.09 -11.73 1.68
N VAL A 174 -21.30 -11.25 1.42
CA VAL A 174 -22.02 -10.34 2.31
C VAL A 174 -23.46 -10.81 2.48
N ASN A 175 -24.00 -10.70 3.68
CA ASN A 175 -25.36 -11.19 3.99
C ASN A 175 -26.46 -10.23 3.55
N SER A 176 -26.14 -8.95 3.44
CA SER A 176 -27.06 -7.88 3.06
C SER A 176 -26.27 -6.72 2.44
N GLY A 177 -26.96 -5.79 1.79
CA GLY A 177 -26.32 -4.58 1.25
C GLY A 177 -25.62 -4.75 -0.10
N CYS A 178 -25.54 -5.95 -0.69
CA CYS A 178 -25.04 -6.14 -2.07
C CYS A 178 -25.69 -5.19 -3.09
N SER A 179 -26.99 -4.94 -2.96
CA SER A 179 -27.76 -4.07 -3.86
C SER A 179 -27.40 -2.58 -3.74
N LEU A 180 -26.62 -2.19 -2.74
CA LEU A 180 -26.11 -0.82 -2.57
C LEU A 180 -24.88 -0.56 -3.45
N LEU A 181 -24.28 -1.62 -4.00
CA LEU A 181 -23.08 -1.53 -4.82
C LEU A 181 -23.37 -2.00 -6.25
N LYS A 182 -22.63 -1.43 -7.18
CA LYS A 182 -22.56 -1.86 -8.57
C LYS A 182 -21.11 -1.82 -9.05
N LYS A 183 -20.89 -2.37 -10.24
CA LYS A 183 -19.61 -2.25 -10.94
C LYS A 183 -19.14 -0.79 -10.99
N ASP A 184 -17.84 -0.60 -10.83
CA ASP A 184 -17.11 0.67 -10.78
C ASP A 184 -17.30 1.51 -9.51
N ASP A 185 -18.11 1.07 -8.55
CA ASP A 185 -18.16 1.72 -7.24
C ASP A 185 -16.83 1.52 -6.48
N ARG A 186 -16.42 2.56 -5.74
CA ARG A 186 -15.23 2.54 -4.88
C ARG A 186 -15.60 2.14 -3.47
N VAL A 187 -14.80 1.24 -2.92
CA VAL A 187 -15.01 0.69 -1.58
C VAL A 187 -13.70 0.60 -0.83
N LEU A 188 -13.77 0.75 0.49
CA LEU A 188 -12.69 0.44 1.40
C LEU A 188 -13.01 -0.89 2.06
N ILE A 189 -12.10 -1.85 1.95
CA ILE A 189 -12.14 -3.04 2.78
C ILE A 189 -11.37 -2.72 4.04
N VAL A 190 -12.04 -2.74 5.18
CA VAL A 190 -11.49 -2.35 6.47
C VAL A 190 -11.34 -3.59 7.33
N ARG A 191 -10.11 -3.86 7.75
CA ARG A 191 -9.78 -4.92 8.70
C ARG A 191 -9.17 -4.30 9.96
N PRO A 192 -9.93 -4.28 11.07
CA PRO A 192 -9.43 -3.81 12.35
C PRO A 192 -8.25 -4.63 12.87
N SER A 193 -7.31 -3.95 13.51
CA SER A 193 -6.21 -4.50 14.29
C SER A 193 -6.67 -4.72 15.73
N THR A 194 -7.31 -5.86 16.00
CA THR A 194 -7.81 -6.16 17.36
C THR A 194 -6.69 -6.59 18.30
N LYS A 195 -6.97 -6.56 19.60
CA LYS A 195 -6.04 -7.06 20.64
C LYS A 195 -5.68 -8.52 20.40
N GLU A 196 -6.66 -9.36 20.08
CA GLU A 196 -6.51 -10.80 19.87
C GLU A 196 -5.61 -11.08 18.66
N TRP A 197 -5.77 -10.29 17.60
CA TRP A 197 -4.90 -10.38 16.43
C TRP A 197 -3.47 -9.95 16.76
N ILE A 198 -3.29 -8.79 17.39
CA ILE A 198 -1.98 -8.23 17.74
C ILE A 198 -1.21 -9.22 18.62
N ALA A 199 -1.89 -9.84 19.59
CA ALA A 199 -1.31 -10.90 20.41
C ALA A 199 -0.93 -12.14 19.58
N SER A 200 -1.76 -12.54 18.61
CA SER A 200 -1.48 -13.71 17.76
C SER A 200 -0.22 -13.56 16.91
N VAL A 201 0.18 -12.34 16.57
CA VAL A 201 1.40 -12.04 15.80
C VAL A 201 2.56 -11.56 16.67
N ALA A 202 2.42 -11.67 17.99
CA ALA A 202 3.42 -11.28 18.99
C ALA A 202 3.86 -9.79 18.90
N CYS A 203 2.93 -8.91 18.54
CA CYS A 203 3.18 -7.47 18.40
C CYS A 203 2.69 -6.65 19.61
N THR A 204 2.27 -7.28 20.70
CA THR A 204 1.87 -6.57 21.94
C THR A 204 3.05 -5.89 22.63
N GLU A 205 4.26 -6.44 22.47
CA GLU A 205 5.52 -5.88 22.96
C GLU A 205 6.66 -6.40 22.10
N TYR A 206 7.72 -5.60 21.93
CA TYR A 206 8.91 -5.97 21.15
C TYR A 206 10.11 -6.33 22.04
N GLY A 207 9.87 -6.69 23.30
CA GLY A 207 10.89 -6.97 24.32
C GLY A 207 11.32 -5.74 25.11
N GLY A 208 12.25 -5.93 26.04
CA GLY A 208 12.78 -4.85 26.90
C GLY A 208 11.82 -4.37 28.00
N GLY A 209 10.67 -5.02 28.19
CA GLY A 209 9.67 -4.63 29.18
C GLY A 209 8.92 -3.32 28.84
N ILE A 210 9.04 -2.84 27.60
CA ILE A 210 8.44 -1.59 27.14
C ILE A 210 7.27 -1.92 26.20
N SER A 211 6.08 -2.06 26.77
CA SER A 211 4.84 -2.27 25.99
C SER A 211 4.41 -1.02 25.21
N ALA A 212 4.94 0.16 25.54
CA ALA A 212 4.64 1.41 24.83
C ALA A 212 5.03 1.38 23.35
N LEU A 213 5.96 0.51 22.94
CA LEU A 213 6.36 0.34 21.55
C LEU A 213 5.52 -0.67 20.78
N GLY A 214 4.81 -1.59 21.46
CA GLY A 214 3.94 -2.58 20.83
C GLY A 214 2.74 -1.95 20.12
N TRP A 215 2.05 -2.70 19.28
CA TRP A 215 0.81 -2.21 18.65
C TRP A 215 -0.36 -2.21 19.63
N LYS A 216 -1.25 -1.24 19.49
CA LYS A 216 -2.48 -1.10 20.26
C LYS A 216 -3.66 -1.27 19.30
N PRO A 217 -4.83 -1.69 19.81
CA PRO A 217 -5.97 -1.88 18.94
C PRO A 217 -6.32 -0.61 18.16
N GLY A 218 -6.44 -0.72 16.83
CA GLY A 218 -6.69 0.42 15.94
C GLY A 218 -5.44 1.03 15.30
N ASP A 219 -4.25 0.81 15.85
CA ASP A 219 -3.01 1.44 15.37
C ASP A 219 -2.67 1.03 13.93
N ILE A 220 -2.95 -0.22 13.57
CA ILE A 220 -2.52 -0.85 12.32
C ILE A 220 -3.73 -1.44 11.60
N ASP A 221 -4.85 -0.72 11.64
CA ASP A 221 -6.02 -1.06 10.83
C ASP A 221 -5.63 -1.04 9.35
N ILE A 222 -6.02 -2.07 8.62
CA ILE A 222 -5.70 -2.18 7.19
C ILE A 222 -6.90 -1.73 6.38
N TRP A 223 -6.65 -0.81 5.46
CA TRP A 223 -7.64 -0.22 4.58
C TRP A 223 -7.23 -0.50 3.13
N TRP A 224 -7.93 -1.41 2.47
CA TRP A 224 -7.74 -1.63 1.03
C TRP A 224 -8.74 -0.79 0.24
N ASP A 225 -8.23 0.18 -0.50
CA ASP A 225 -9.01 0.88 -1.52
C ASP A 225 -9.14 -0.02 -2.75
N ARG A 226 -10.38 -0.32 -3.14
CA ARG A 226 -10.74 -1.25 -4.20
C ARG A 226 -11.86 -0.72 -5.08
N THR A 227 -11.92 -1.22 -6.29
CA THR A 227 -13.03 -1.02 -7.23
C THR A 227 -13.85 -2.29 -7.32
N VAL A 228 -15.17 -2.18 -7.22
CA VAL A 228 -16.08 -3.32 -7.44
C VAL A 228 -16.10 -3.67 -8.92
N THR A 229 -15.79 -4.92 -9.28
CA THR A 229 -15.85 -5.41 -10.67
C THR A 229 -17.14 -6.16 -10.98
N GLY A 230 -17.83 -6.67 -9.95
CA GLY A 230 -19.09 -7.39 -10.11
C GLY A 230 -19.79 -7.67 -8.79
N VAL A 231 -21.11 -7.89 -8.87
CA VAL A 231 -21.95 -8.33 -7.75
C VAL A 231 -22.76 -9.53 -8.25
N ILE A 232 -22.52 -10.71 -7.68
CA ILE A 232 -23.09 -11.98 -8.14
C ILE A 232 -23.46 -12.82 -6.91
N ASP A 233 -24.73 -13.23 -6.81
CA ASP A 233 -25.24 -14.17 -5.79
C ASP A 233 -24.81 -13.85 -4.35
N GLY A 234 -24.90 -12.57 -3.94
CA GLY A 234 -24.50 -12.14 -2.59
C GLY A 234 -22.99 -11.99 -2.38
N LYS A 235 -22.20 -12.06 -3.46
CA LYS A 235 -20.75 -11.87 -3.44
C LYS A 235 -20.35 -10.63 -4.24
N ILE A 236 -19.37 -9.92 -3.70
CA ILE A 236 -18.77 -8.74 -4.33
C ILE A 236 -17.38 -9.14 -4.83
N GLU A 237 -17.14 -8.92 -6.12
CA GLU A 237 -15.81 -9.06 -6.70
C GLU A 237 -15.07 -7.72 -6.68
N ILE A 238 -13.80 -7.73 -6.29
CA ILE A 238 -12.90 -6.56 -6.30
C ILE A 238 -11.82 -6.67 -7.37
N ASP A 239 -11.34 -5.52 -7.84
CA ASP A 239 -10.33 -5.38 -8.91
C ASP A 239 -8.99 -6.04 -8.60
N SER A 240 -8.53 -6.00 -7.35
CA SER A 240 -7.24 -6.56 -6.94
C SER A 240 -7.37 -7.40 -5.66
N PRO A 241 -6.65 -8.53 -5.54
CA PRO A 241 -6.74 -9.40 -4.38
C PRO A 241 -6.34 -8.71 -3.06
N LEU A 242 -6.80 -9.28 -1.94
CA LEU A 242 -6.40 -8.83 -0.60
C LEU A 242 -5.02 -9.36 -0.21
N SER A 243 -4.21 -8.50 0.42
CA SER A 243 -2.85 -8.85 0.86
C SER A 243 -2.80 -9.60 2.20
N MET A 244 -3.94 -9.75 2.87
CA MET A 244 -4.08 -10.46 4.12
C MET A 244 -5.43 -11.16 4.17
N ALA A 245 -5.49 -12.32 4.82
CA ALA A 245 -6.75 -13.00 5.06
C ALA A 245 -7.64 -12.20 6.02
N LEU A 246 -8.94 -12.25 5.78
CA LEU A 246 -9.94 -11.78 6.73
C LEU A 246 -10.39 -12.99 7.55
N ASP A 247 -10.17 -12.97 8.85
CA ASP A 247 -10.47 -14.09 9.74
C ASP A 247 -11.31 -13.55 10.90
N SER A 248 -12.58 -13.97 10.96
CA SER A 248 -13.56 -13.43 11.91
C SER A 248 -13.20 -13.73 13.37
N ARG A 249 -12.31 -14.72 13.61
CA ARG A 249 -11.75 -15.00 14.94
C ARG A 249 -10.90 -13.84 15.45
N TYR A 250 -10.30 -13.09 14.54
CA TYR A 250 -9.37 -12.01 14.85
C TYR A 250 -9.98 -10.64 14.60
N ALA A 251 -10.79 -10.46 13.56
CA ALA A 251 -11.37 -9.16 13.29
C ALA A 251 -12.67 -9.27 12.50
N HIS A 252 -13.65 -8.46 12.88
CA HIS A 252 -14.87 -8.28 12.11
C HIS A 252 -14.61 -7.27 10.98
N SER A 253 -14.29 -7.79 9.79
CA SER A 253 -13.94 -6.97 8.63
C SER A 253 -15.20 -6.46 7.93
N LYS A 254 -15.09 -5.26 7.34
CA LYS A 254 -16.23 -4.59 6.69
C LYS A 254 -15.83 -4.04 5.35
N LEU A 255 -16.83 -3.84 4.51
CA LEU A 255 -16.74 -3.07 3.29
C LEU A 255 -17.44 -1.72 3.53
N VAL A 256 -16.77 -0.62 3.21
CA VAL A 256 -17.30 0.74 3.38
C VAL A 256 -17.34 1.41 2.01
N SER A 257 -18.52 1.76 1.51
CA SER A 257 -18.63 2.60 0.31
C SER A 257 -18.31 4.04 0.67
N TYR A 258 -17.71 4.77 -0.26
CA TYR A 258 -17.31 6.15 -0.01
C TYR A 258 -17.35 7.00 -1.28
N THR A 259 -17.45 8.31 -1.10
CA THR A 259 -17.16 9.30 -2.14
C THR A 259 -15.93 10.10 -1.76
N TRP A 260 -15.13 10.52 -2.75
CA TRP A 260 -13.93 11.31 -2.51
C TRP A 260 -13.71 12.24 -3.71
N LYS A 261 -14.37 13.39 -3.69
CA LYS A 261 -14.43 14.32 -4.84
C LYS A 261 -13.10 15.03 -5.06
N GLY A 262 -12.39 15.28 -3.96
CA GLY A 262 -11.07 15.88 -3.93
C GLY A 262 -9.93 14.96 -4.34
N ARG A 263 -10.19 13.67 -4.59
CA ARG A 263 -9.14 12.73 -5.00
C ARG A 263 -8.61 13.12 -6.37
N ILE A 264 -7.30 13.35 -6.45
CA ILE A 264 -6.61 13.57 -7.71
C ILE A 264 -6.19 12.27 -8.37
N GLU A 265 -6.06 12.30 -9.69
CA GLU A 265 -5.66 11.16 -10.52
C GLU A 265 -4.79 11.61 -11.70
N ASN A 266 -4.14 10.65 -12.37
CA ASN A 266 -3.27 10.91 -13.51
C ASN A 266 -2.18 11.96 -13.20
N VAL A 267 -1.59 11.87 -12.01
CA VAL A 267 -0.46 12.70 -11.57
C VAL A 267 0.83 11.90 -11.64
N GLY A 268 1.88 12.47 -12.21
CA GLY A 268 3.14 11.76 -12.47
C GLY A 268 4.37 12.54 -12.02
N VAL A 269 5.40 11.80 -11.61
CA VAL A 269 6.76 12.30 -11.33
C VAL A 269 7.72 11.33 -12.00
N GLU A 270 8.54 11.81 -12.93
CA GLU A 270 9.35 10.93 -13.77
C GLU A 270 10.68 11.55 -14.22
N ASN A 271 11.63 10.67 -14.56
CA ASN A 271 12.92 11.01 -15.15
C ASN A 271 13.73 12.08 -14.38
N MET A 272 13.73 12.00 -13.05
CA MET A 272 14.53 12.88 -12.18
C MET A 272 14.94 12.15 -10.90
N THR A 273 15.92 12.71 -10.20
CA THR A 273 16.28 12.33 -8.84
C THR A 273 15.75 13.37 -7.84
N LEU A 274 15.14 12.89 -6.74
CA LEU A 274 14.70 13.71 -5.61
C LEU A 274 15.67 13.49 -4.45
N ILE A 275 16.24 14.57 -3.91
CA ILE A 275 17.20 14.53 -2.80
C ILE A 275 16.71 15.46 -1.68
N SER A 276 16.70 14.95 -0.45
CA SER A 276 16.59 15.78 0.75
C SER A 276 17.98 16.13 1.27
N ASP A 277 18.19 17.38 1.66
CA ASP A 277 19.29 17.74 2.55
C ASP A 277 19.04 17.17 3.95
N TYR A 278 20.10 17.03 4.72
CA TYR A 278 20.05 16.43 6.06
C TYR A 278 21.13 16.99 6.96
N ASP A 279 20.98 16.77 8.28
CA ASP A 279 22.00 17.17 9.23
C ASP A 279 23.22 16.25 9.16
N LYS A 280 24.26 16.71 8.47
CA LYS A 280 25.52 15.97 8.29
C LYS A 280 26.26 15.67 9.60
N ARG A 281 25.86 16.26 10.73
CA ARG A 281 26.37 15.88 12.06
C ARG A 281 25.91 14.49 12.46
N TYR A 282 24.78 14.01 11.93
CA TYR A 282 24.18 12.72 12.24
C TYR A 282 23.99 11.88 10.97
N PRO A 283 25.07 11.34 10.38
CA PRO A 283 25.02 10.63 9.09
C PRO A 283 24.30 9.27 9.13
N LYS A 284 23.70 8.89 10.26
CA LYS A 284 22.93 7.65 10.44
C LYS A 284 21.44 7.90 10.61
N ASP A 285 21.02 9.17 10.64
CA ASP A 285 19.62 9.55 10.85
C ASP A 285 18.83 9.56 9.53
N GLU A 286 19.51 9.36 8.40
CA GLU A 286 18.95 9.21 7.04
C GLU A 286 19.43 7.91 6.37
#